data_AF-A0A933GDG5-F1
#
_entry.id   AF-A0A933GDG5-F1
#
_cell.length_a   1.000
_cell.length_b   1.000
_cell.length_c   1.000
_cell.angle_alpha   90.00
_cell.angle_beta   90.00
_cell.angle_gamma   90.00
#
_symmetry.space_group_name_H-M   'P 1'
#
loop_
_entity.id
_entity.type
_entity.pdbx_description
1 polymer ?
#
loop_
_entity_poly.entity_id
_entity_poly.type
_entity_poly.pdbx_seq_one_letter_code
_entity_poly.pdbx_strand_id
1 'polypeptide(L)'
;MLKLMCKEFIMDFLSDYLDGTLTPDVITALERHLQDCEPCVAYLNTYKKTRELTGRAGRAEMPTEMKVRLREFLLKQLTKGK
;
A
#
# COMPACT_ATOMS: atom_id res chain seq x y z
N MET A 1 2.32 24.74 4.25
CA MET A 1 2.95 23.51 4.77
C MET A 1 1.87 22.68 5.44
N LEU A 2 1.57 21.50 4.91
CA LEU A 2 0.64 20.56 5.53
C LEU A 2 1.34 19.89 6.72
N LYS A 3 0.74 19.95 7.92
CA LYS A 3 1.23 19.27 9.12
C LYS A 3 0.22 18.19 9.47
N LEU A 4 0.70 16.96 9.63
CA LEU A 4 -0.14 15.78 9.78
C LEU A 4 0.03 15.20 11.19
N MET A 5 -1.09 14.97 11.87
CA MET A 5 -1.11 14.40 13.21
C MET A 5 -1.35 12.88 13.18
N CYS A 6 -0.88 12.17 14.22
CA CYS A 6 -1.05 10.70 14.30
C CYS A 6 -2.52 10.26 14.12
N LYS A 7 -3.48 11.01 14.68
CA LYS A 7 -4.90 10.71 14.55
C LYS A 7 -5.39 10.80 13.10
N GLU A 8 -4.97 11.85 12.39
CA GLU A 8 -5.34 12.07 10.98
C GLU A 8 -4.71 11.00 10.09
N PHE A 9 -3.44 10.62 10.36
CA PHE A 9 -2.80 9.47 9.71
C PHE A 9 -3.64 8.21 9.83
N ILE A 10 -4.04 7.86 11.06
CA ILE A 10 -4.72 6.60 11.38
C ILE A 10 -6.15 6.57 10.82
N MET A 11 -6.91 7.65 10.99
CA MET A 11 -8.34 7.67 10.71
C MET A 11 -8.66 8.04 9.27
N ASP A 12 -7.93 9.01 8.71
CA ASP A 12 -8.36 9.69 7.48
C ASP A 12 -7.50 9.28 6.28
N PHE A 13 -6.23 8.95 6.48
CA PHE A 13 -5.29 8.76 5.37
C PHE A 13 -4.74 7.34 5.22
N LEU A 14 -4.82 6.49 6.24
CA LEU A 14 -4.17 5.17 6.20
C LEU A 14 -4.70 4.27 5.07
N SER A 15 -6.02 4.24 4.86
CA SER A 15 -6.62 3.42 3.80
C SER A 15 -6.20 3.93 2.43
N ASP A 16 -6.39 5.22 2.18
CA ASP A 16 -6.06 5.87 0.91
C ASP A 16 -4.56 5.81 0.58
N TYR A 17 -3.71 5.87 1.61
CA TYR A 17 -2.27 5.68 1.46
C TYR A 17 -1.94 4.27 0.97
N LEU A 18 -2.61 3.25 1.51
CA LEU A 18 -2.40 1.86 1.12
C LEU A 18 -3.03 1.50 -0.22
N ASP A 19 -4.03 2.27 -0.66
CA ASP A 19 -4.67 2.12 -1.96
C ASP A 19 -4.05 3.03 -3.04
N GLY A 20 -3.11 3.91 -2.66
CA GLY A 20 -2.37 4.77 -3.57
C GLY A 20 -3.21 5.90 -4.17
N THR A 21 -4.29 6.31 -3.50
CA THR A 21 -5.26 7.30 -3.97
C THR A 21 -5.01 8.71 -3.43
N LEU A 22 -4.02 8.87 -2.54
CA LEU A 22 -3.66 10.16 -1.96
C LEU A 22 -3.04 11.11 -2.99
N THR A 23 -3.26 12.41 -2.78
CA THR A 23 -2.59 13.45 -3.55
C THR A 23 -1.10 13.54 -3.17
N PRO A 24 -0.22 13.99 -4.08
CA PRO A 24 1.23 14.06 -3.84
C PRO A 24 1.62 14.89 -2.60
N ASP A 25 0.90 15.99 -2.34
CA ASP A 25 1.15 16.85 -1.18
C ASP A 25 0.87 16.12 0.14
N VAL A 26 -0.17 15.30 0.18
CA VAL A 26 -0.55 14.52 1.37
C VAL A 26 0.44 13.39 1.57
N ILE A 27 0.85 12.68 0.51
CA ILE A 27 1.88 11.64 0.57
C ILE A 27 3.17 12.20 1.19
N THR A 28 3.63 13.36 0.72
CA THR A 28 4.85 14.00 1.23
C THR A 28 4.75 14.34 2.72
N ALA A 29 3.60 14.85 3.17
CA ALA A 29 3.38 15.13 4.59
C ALA A 29 3.31 13.87 5.45
N LEU A 30 2.72 12.80 4.90
CA LEU A 30 2.59 11.49 5.54
C LEU A 30 3.97 10.81 5.72
N GLU A 31 4.78 10.80 4.67
CA GLU A 31 6.13 10.22 4.69
C GLU A 31 7.00 10.92 5.73
N ARG A 32 6.95 12.25 5.79
CA ARG A 32 7.63 13.03 6.84
C ARG A 32 7.16 12.63 8.24
N HIS A 33 5.85 12.49 8.45
CA HIS A 33 5.31 12.04 9.73
C HIS A 33 5.83 10.65 10.12
N LEU A 34 5.88 9.71 9.17
CA LEU A 34 6.37 8.35 9.40
C LEU A 34 7.87 8.29 9.68
N GLN A 35 8.67 9.25 9.19
CA GLN A 35 10.10 9.35 9.52
C GLN A 35 10.33 9.70 10.99
N ASP A 36 9.44 10.51 11.57
CA ASP A 36 9.62 11.07 12.93
C ASP A 36 8.73 10.39 14.00
N CYS A 37 7.88 9.42 13.63
CA CYS A 37 6.87 8.84 14.53
C CYS A 37 6.86 7.30 14.53
N GLU A 38 7.66 6.69 15.42
CA GLU A 38 7.71 5.23 15.60
C GLU A 38 6.34 4.58 15.91
N PRO A 39 5.44 5.19 16.74
CA PRO A 39 4.12 4.62 16.98
C PRO A 39 3.27 4.46 15.71
N CYS A 40 3.32 5.44 14.80
CA CYS A 40 2.58 5.38 13.54
C CYS A 40 3.18 4.35 12.57
N VAL A 41 4.51 4.17 12.58
CA VAL A 41 5.17 3.08 11.84
C VAL A 41 4.74 1.71 12.39
N ALA A 42 4.72 1.53 13.70
CA ALA A 42 4.27 0.29 14.34
C ALA A 42 2.80 -0.02 14.02
N TYR A 43 1.94 1.01 14.05
CA TYR A 43 0.53 0.88 13.68
C TYR A 43 0.37 0.49 12.21
N LEU A 44 1.06 1.18 11.29
CA LEU A 44 1.05 0.86 9.85
C LEU A 44 1.46 -0.59 9.59
N ASN A 45 2.50 -1.07 10.26
CA ASN A 45 2.97 -2.45 10.12
C ASN A 45 1.93 -3.46 10.63
N THR A 46 1.31 -3.18 11.78
CA THR A 46 0.25 -4.00 12.35
C THR A 46 -0.95 -4.06 11.40
N TYR A 47 -1.38 -2.91 10.88
CA TYR A 47 -2.50 -2.83 9.94
C TYR A 47 -2.22 -3.58 8.64
N LYS A 48 -1.02 -3.41 8.05
CA LYS A 48 -0.59 -4.19 6.87
C LYS A 48 -0.68 -5.69 7.13
N LYS A 49 -0.26 -6.14 8.33
CA LYS A 49 -0.35 -7.55 8.71
C LYS A 49 -1.80 -8.01 8.86
N THR A 50 -2.65 -7.21 9.50
CA THR A 50 -4.09 -7.49 9.59
C THR A 50 -4.71 -7.63 8.20
N ARG A 51 -4.43 -6.71 7.26
CA ARG A 51 -4.92 -6.75 5.88
C ARG A 51 -4.44 -8.00 5.12
N GLU A 52 -3.19 -8.41 5.32
CA GLU A 52 -2.66 -9.66 4.74
C GLU A 52 -3.40 -10.90 5.27
N LEU A 53 -3.59 -10.98 6.59
CA LEU A 53 -4.26 -12.10 7.25
C LEU A 53 -5.73 -12.19 6.86
N THR A 54 -6.45 -11.06 6.86
CA THR A 54 -7.86 -11.01 6.45
C THR A 54 -8.02 -11.25 4.95
N GLY A 55 -7.13 -10.69 4.11
CA GLY A 55 -7.15 -10.88 2.67
C GLY A 55 -6.84 -12.32 2.22
N ARG A 56 -6.28 -13.17 3.10
CA ARG A 56 -6.13 -14.61 2.86
C ARG A 56 -7.44 -15.37 3.03
N ALA A 57 -8.30 -14.93 3.94
CA ALA A 57 -9.61 -15.53 4.14
C ALA A 57 -10.55 -15.10 3.00
N GLY A 58 -10.73 -15.99 2.01
CA GLY A 58 -11.61 -15.73 0.85
C GLY A 58 -10.88 -15.32 -0.44
N ARG A 59 -9.54 -15.41 -0.48
CA ARG A 59 -8.80 -15.20 -1.73
C ARG A 59 -9.05 -16.39 -2.66
N ALA A 60 -9.76 -16.14 -3.77
CA ALA A 60 -9.85 -17.12 -4.84
C ALA A 60 -8.45 -17.41 -5.38
N GLU A 61 -8.07 -18.68 -5.48
CA GLU A 61 -6.82 -19.04 -6.12
C GLU A 61 -6.90 -18.69 -7.61
N MET A 62 -5.93 -17.90 -8.09
CA MET A 62 -5.81 -17.62 -9.51
C MET A 62 -5.46 -18.93 -10.26
N PRO A 63 -6.22 -19.31 -11.31
CA PRO A 63 -5.93 -20.48 -12.12
C PRO A 63 -4.52 -20.43 -12.71
N THR A 64 -3.87 -21.60 -12.83
CA THR A 64 -2.49 -21.71 -13.33
C THR A 64 -2.31 -21.07 -14.70
N GLU A 65 -3.26 -21.29 -15.62
CA GLU A 65 -3.21 -20.70 -16.96
C GLU A 65 -3.19 -19.16 -16.92
N MET A 66 -3.99 -18.56 -16.04
CA MET A 66 -4.01 -17.12 -15.84
C MET A 66 -2.69 -16.60 -15.26
N LYS A 67 -2.09 -17.32 -14.29
CA LYS A 67 -0.76 -16.98 -13.74
C LYS A 67 0.32 -16.98 -14.83
N VAL A 68 0.32 -17.98 -15.71
CA VAL A 68 1.30 -18.10 -16.81
C VAL A 68 1.14 -16.93 -17.79
N ARG A 69 -0.07 -16.72 -18.31
CA ARG A 69 -0.35 -15.65 -19.28
C ARG A 69 -0.03 -14.25 -18.72
N LEU A 70 -0.37 -14.01 -17.44
CA LEU A 70 -0.06 -12.75 -16.77
C LEU A 70 1.46 -12.55 -16.66
N ARG A 71 2.21 -13.59 -16.26
CA ARG A 71 3.67 -13.52 -16.14
C ARG A 71 4.33 -13.21 -17.49
N GLU A 72 3.92 -13.89 -18.55
CA GLU A 72 4.42 -13.65 -19.91
C GLU A 72 4.15 -12.22 -20.37
N PHE A 73 2.93 -11.73 -20.14
CA PHE A 73 2.56 -10.35 -20.47
C PHE A 73 3.42 -9.33 -19.71
N LEU A 74 3.57 -9.49 -18.40
CA LEU A 74 4.37 -8.58 -17.56
C LEU A 74 5.85 -8.55 -17.99
N LEU A 75 6.46 -9.72 -18.26
CA LEU A 75 7.84 -9.80 -18.74
C LEU A 75 8.02 -9.07 -20.08
N LYS A 76 7.05 -9.20 -20.98
CA LYS A 76 7.07 -8.49 -22.28
C LYS A 76 6.95 -6.97 -22.13
N GLN A 77 6.18 -6.48 -21.16
CA GLN A 77 6.06 -5.03 -20.93
C GLN A 77 7.29 -4.44 -20.24
N LEU A 78 7.84 -5.14 -19.24
CA LEU A 78 9.03 -4.69 -18.51
C LEU A 78 10.29 -4.65 -19.39
N THR A 79 10.36 -5.50 -20.41
CA THR A 79 11.48 -5.51 -21.38
C THR A 79 11.33 -4.49 -22.50
N LYS A 80 10.11 -4.01 -22.78
CA LYS A 80 9.84 -2.96 -23.77
C LYS A 80 10.02 -1.53 -23.23
N GLY A 81 10.04 -1.36 -21.91
CA GLY A 81 10.22 -0.07 -21.24
C GLY A 81 11.68 0.31 -20.95
N LYS A 82 12.65 -0.42 -21.50
CA LYS A 82 14.06 -0.03 -21.59
C LYS A 82 14.36 0.45 -23.00
#